data_AF-V7HID3-F1
#
_entry.id   AF-V7HID3-F1
#
_cell.length_a   1.000
_cell.length_b   1.000
_cell.length_c   1.000
_cell.angle_alpha   90.00
_cell.angle_beta   90.00
_cell.angle_gamma   90.00
#
_symmetry.space_group_name_H-M   'P 1'
#
loop_
_entity.id
_entity.type
_entity.pdbx_description
1 polymer ?
#
loop_
_entity_poly.entity_id
_entity_poly.type
_entity_poly.pdbx_seq_one_letter_code
_entity_poly.pdbx_strand_id
1 'polypeptide(L)' 'MPPLPDDCRAREPHAPIAVGDEVRSVLKAERRQLDKANARVGRCASHYDTTAKALK' A
#
# COMPACT_ATOMS: atom_id res chain seq x y z
N MET A 1 21.14 6.60 -7.37
CA MET A 1 19.90 5.78 -7.47
C MET A 1 18.77 6.71 -7.89
N PRO A 2 17.83 6.28 -8.73
CA PRO A 2 16.66 7.08 -9.10
C PRO A 2 15.87 7.46 -7.84
N PRO A 3 15.21 8.63 -7.84
CA PRO A 3 14.40 9.07 -6.72
C PRO A 3 13.22 8.11 -6.53
N LEU A 4 12.97 7.74 -5.27
CA LEU A 4 11.83 6.93 -4.90
C LEU A 4 10.54 7.73 -5.19
N PRO A 5 9.47 7.12 -5.75
CA PRO A 5 8.20 7.79 -5.91
C PRO A 5 7.67 8.36 -4.59
N ASP A 6 7.08 9.55 -4.66
CA ASP A 6 6.64 10.31 -3.47
C ASP A 6 5.62 9.54 -2.61
N ASP A 7 4.78 8.70 -3.24
CA ASP A 7 3.77 7.91 -2.53
C ASP A 7 4.38 6.77 -1.71
N CYS A 8 5.62 6.35 -1.97
CA CYS A 8 6.22 5.18 -1.32
C CYS A 8 6.41 5.32 0.19
N ARG A 9 6.37 6.53 0.74
CA ARG A 9 6.39 6.78 2.18
C ARG A 9 4.99 7.05 2.78
N ALA A 10 3.97 7.16 1.94
CA ALA A 10 2.61 7.39 2.38
C ALA A 10 2.05 6.15 3.11
N ARG A 11 1.28 6.40 4.17
CA ARG A 11 0.52 5.38 4.90
C ARG A 11 -0.89 5.34 4.37
N GLU A 12 -1.42 4.13 4.19
CA GLU A 12 -2.83 3.98 3.85
C GLU A 12 -3.64 4.15 5.14
N PRO A 13 -4.68 5.01 5.17
CA PRO A 13 -5.57 5.08 6.31
C PRO A 13 -6.37 3.77 6.42
N HIS A 14 -6.76 3.44 7.65
CA HIS A 14 -7.77 2.43 7.92
C HIS A 14 -9.10 2.77 7.24
N ALA A 15 -9.95 1.77 7.07
CA ALA A 15 -11.31 2.02 6.62
C ALA A 15 -12.07 2.82 7.69
N PRO A 16 -12.98 3.72 7.27
CA PRO A 16 -13.86 4.40 8.22
C PRO A 16 -14.76 3.37 8.90
N ILE A 17 -14.98 3.55 10.22
CA ILE A 17 -15.83 2.70 11.05
C ILE A 17 -16.77 3.62 11.84
N ALA A 18 -18.06 3.30 11.84
CA ALA A 18 -19.09 3.94 12.64
C ALA A 18 -19.66 2.96 13.69
N VAL A 19 -20.21 3.51 14.78
CA VAL A 19 -20.92 2.71 15.78
C VAL A 19 -22.15 2.08 15.13
N GLY A 20 -22.29 0.76 15.28
CA GLY A 20 -23.37 -0.02 14.68
C GLY A 20 -23.06 -0.62 13.32
N ASP A 21 -21.87 -0.37 12.76
CA ASP A 21 -21.44 -1.04 11.53
C ASP A 21 -21.35 -2.56 11.70
N GLU A 22 -21.76 -3.27 10.67
CA GLU A 22 -21.66 -4.72 10.62
C GLU A 22 -20.18 -5.14 10.49
N VAL A 23 -19.73 -6.02 11.40
CA VAL A 23 -18.31 -6.36 11.59
C VAL A 23 -17.66 -6.93 10.31
N ARG A 24 -18.35 -7.78 9.56
CA ARG A 24 -17.81 -8.39 8.34
C ARG A 24 -17.65 -7.36 7.23
N SER A 25 -18.54 -6.37 7.16
CA SER A 25 -18.47 -5.25 6.22
C SER A 25 -17.26 -4.36 6.51
N VAL A 26 -17.01 -4.07 7.80
CA VAL A 26 -15.79 -3.39 8.26
C VAL A 26 -14.55 -4.18 7.88
N LEU A 27 -14.50 -5.49 8.18
CA LEU A 27 -13.37 -6.34 7.82
C LEU A 27 -13.10 -6.35 6.30
N LYS A 28 -14.16 -6.41 5.49
CA LYS A 28 -14.04 -6.34 4.03
C LYS A 28 -13.50 -4.97 3.58
N ALA A 29 -13.85 -3.89 4.28
CA ALA A 29 -13.35 -2.55 3.99
C ALA A 29 -11.87 -2.41 4.36
N GLU A 30 -11.47 -2.90 5.54
CA GLU A 30 -10.06 -2.95 5.96
C GLU A 30 -9.19 -3.76 5.00
N ARG A 31 -9.68 -4.91 4.51
CA ARG A 31 -8.96 -5.69 3.49
C ARG A 31 -8.67 -4.87 2.23
N ARG A 32 -9.60 -4.02 1.79
CA ARG A 32 -9.37 -3.15 0.63
C ARG A 32 -8.29 -2.10 0.88
N GLN A 33 -8.20 -1.56 2.10
CA GLN A 33 -7.12 -0.61 2.42
C GLN A 33 -5.77 -1.33 2.51
N LEU A 34 -5.74 -2.53 3.10
CA LEU A 34 -4.54 -3.37 3.11
C LEU A 34 -4.06 -3.71 1.69
N ASP A 35 -4.97 -4.04 0.78
CA ASP A 35 -4.63 -4.33 -0.62
C ASP A 35 -3.97 -3.13 -1.30
N LYS A 36 -4.46 -1.89 -1.05
CA LYS A 36 -3.83 -0.66 -1.56
C LYS A 36 -2.43 -0.46 -0.99
N ALA A 37 -2.26 -0.66 0.32
CA ALA A 37 -0.97 -0.54 0.98
C ALA A 37 0.03 -1.56 0.40
N ASN A 38 -0.38 -2.82 0.24
CA ASN A 38 0.45 -3.88 -0.32
C ASN A 38 0.81 -3.63 -1.79
N ALA A 39 -0.15 -3.15 -2.60
CA ALA A 39 0.12 -2.77 -3.97
C ALA A 39 1.18 -1.65 -4.06
N ARG A 40 1.13 -0.68 -3.14
CA ARG A 40 2.15 0.38 -3.05
C ARG A 40 3.50 -0.18 -2.64
N VAL A 41 3.57 -0.99 -1.59
CA VAL A 41 4.81 -1.66 -1.16
C VAL A 41 5.44 -2.44 -2.32
N GLY A 42 4.65 -3.22 -3.06
CA GLY A 42 5.13 -3.98 -4.21
C GLY A 42 5.71 -3.11 -5.33
N ARG A 43 5.03 -2.01 -5.69
CA ARG A 43 5.54 -1.05 -6.69
C ARG A 43 6.86 -0.41 -6.25
N CYS A 44 6.95 -0.01 -4.98
CA CYS A 44 8.13 0.65 -4.42
C CYS A 44 9.33 -0.31 -4.30
N ALA A 45 9.10 -1.58 -3.95
CA ALA A 45 10.14 -2.60 -3.98
C ALA A 45 10.66 -2.83 -5.41
N SER A 46 9.74 -2.96 -6.37
CA SER A 46 10.09 -3.18 -7.77
C SER A 46 10.94 -2.05 -8.38
N HIS A 47 10.74 -0.80 -7.93
CA HIS A 47 11.57 0.33 -8.35
C HIS A 47 13.05 0.13 -7.99
N TYR A 48 13.33 -0.33 -6.77
CA TYR A 48 14.69 -0.64 -6.34
C TYR A 48 15.27 -1.86 -7.05
N ASP A 49 14.47 -2.92 -7.23
CA ASP A 49 14.90 -4.14 -7.92
C ASP A 49 15.28 -3.85 -9.38
N THR A 50 14.50 -3.00 -10.05
CA THR A 50 14.75 -2.58 -11.44
C THR A 50 16.02 -1.75 -11.53
N THR A 51 16.22 -0.83 -10.59
CA THR A 51 17.46 -0.04 -10.48
C THR A 51 18.67 -0.95 -10.28
N ALA A 52 18.59 -1.91 -9.36
CA ALA A 52 19.69 -2.82 -9.07
C ALA A 52 20.04 -3.71 -10.27
N LYS A 53 19.04 -4.13 -11.05
CA LYS A 53 19.25 -4.88 -12.31
C LYS A 53 19.93 -4.03 -13.38
N ALA A 54 19.58 -2.77 -13.52
CA ALA A 54 20.16 -1.87 -14.52
C ALA A 54 21.64 -1.48 -14.22
N LEU A 55 22.09 -1.68 -12.98
CA LEU A 55 23.47 -1.42 -12.54
C LEU A 55 24.39 -2.65 -12.65
N LYS A 56 23.87 -3.82 -13.05
CA LYS A 56 24.63 -5.03 -13.37
C LYS A 56 24.88 -5.12 -14.86
#